data_AF-A0A7U5GU90-F1
#
_entry.id   AF-A0A7U5GU90-F1
#
_cell.length_a   1.000
_cell.length_b   1.000
_cell.length_c   1.000
_cell.angle_alpha   90.00
_cell.angle_beta   90.00
_cell.angle_gamma   90.00
#
_symmetry.space_group_name_H-M   'P 1'
#
loop_
_entity.id
_entity.type
_entity.pdbx_description
1 polymer ?
#
loop_
_entity_poly.entity_id
_entity_poly.type
_entity_poly.pdbx_seq_one_letter_code
_entity_poly.pdbx_strand_id
1 'polypeptide(L)'
;MNNLLFIIFLLSAVAIGIFVILSILEFIKKNKPRGLRQIKFAGLSAAVMIVSLVAFVATADPATEESEEVATEDEQPEQKEPAEEPEKETKPITEDPKKEVAAPAEVEKPNVEKPVESTPKPETKPEIKEESVEKEQPTSEPEEDSTWDDLKNKDNIVGKSDKDFKKLTKTKPGKVRNDKTGKWKKVSFAENADVEDYLLSYADLYMKDDGTHFIINFNYKTTTVVNKIGGLISADVHEYVSKEEHDASKIGSGMLLKSYFIYPDGDIEEVE
;
A
#
# COMPACT_ATOMS: atom_id res chain seq x y z
N MET A 1 -25.44 -12.26 -39.91
CA MET A 1 -24.46 -11.34 -39.28
C MET A 1 -25.04 -10.90 -37.93
N ASN A 2 -24.21 -10.82 -36.89
CA ASN A 2 -24.74 -10.84 -35.52
C ASN A 2 -24.95 -9.42 -34.98
N ASN A 3 -26.17 -8.88 -35.14
CA ASN A 3 -26.57 -7.58 -34.59
C ASN A 3 -26.27 -7.47 -33.08
N LEU A 4 -26.37 -8.57 -32.33
CA LEU A 4 -26.00 -8.63 -30.91
C LEU A 4 -24.51 -8.32 -30.67
N LEU A 5 -23.60 -8.88 -31.47
CA LEU A 5 -22.16 -8.59 -31.37
C LEU A 5 -21.86 -7.15 -31.76
N PHE A 6 -22.55 -6.61 -32.77
CA PHE A 6 -22.43 -5.20 -33.17
C PHE A 6 -22.92 -4.24 -32.08
N ILE A 7 -24.02 -4.56 -31.39
CA ILE A 7 -24.50 -3.80 -30.22
C ILE A 7 -23.50 -3.86 -29.07
N ILE A 8 -22.92 -5.04 -28.78
CA ILE A 8 -21.89 -5.19 -27.74
C ILE A 8 -20.62 -4.38 -28.09
N PHE A 9 -20.22 -4.36 -29.36
CA PHE A 9 -19.10 -3.55 -29.85
C PHE A 9 -19.37 -2.04 -29.75
N LEU A 10 -20.57 -1.57 -30.08
CA LEU A 10 -20.95 -0.16 -29.89
C LEU A 10 -21.00 0.21 -28.40
N LEU A 11 -21.51 -0.66 -27.54
CA LEU A 11 -21.52 -0.45 -26.09
C LEU A 11 -20.10 -0.39 -25.51
N SER A 12 -19.18 -1.24 -25.97
CA SER A 12 -17.78 -1.19 -25.51
C SER A 12 -17.06 0.07 -26.02
N ALA A 13 -17.28 0.48 -27.27
CA ALA A 13 -16.75 1.73 -27.81
C ALA A 13 -17.25 2.96 -27.03
N VAL A 14 -18.55 3.01 -26.68
CA VAL A 14 -19.12 4.07 -25.84
C VAL A 14 -18.51 4.05 -24.43
N ALA A 15 -18.37 2.87 -23.82
CA ALA A 15 -17.73 2.76 -22.50
C ALA A 15 -16.27 3.23 -22.49
N ILE A 16 -15.49 2.87 -23.53
CA ILE A 16 -14.11 3.35 -23.71
C ILE A 16 -14.08 4.87 -23.90
N GLY A 17 -14.98 5.43 -24.73
CA GLY A 17 -15.10 6.87 -24.92
C GLY A 17 -15.40 7.62 -23.62
N ILE A 18 -16.33 7.10 -22.81
CA ILE A 18 -16.65 7.64 -21.48
C ILE A 18 -15.41 7.58 -20.55
N PHE A 19 -14.69 6.45 -20.51
CA PHE A 19 -13.47 6.32 -19.70
C PHE A 19 -12.36 7.31 -20.12
N VAL A 20 -12.16 7.53 -21.42
CA VAL A 20 -11.19 8.50 -21.93
C VAL A 20 -11.61 9.93 -21.58
N ILE A 21 -12.88 10.29 -21.75
CA ILE A 21 -13.41 11.61 -21.38
C ILE A 21 -13.27 11.85 -19.86
N LEU A 22 -13.63 10.88 -19.03
CA LEU A 22 -13.45 10.97 -17.57
C LEU A 22 -11.97 11.10 -17.17
N SER A 23 -11.07 10.35 -17.81
CA SER A 23 -9.63 10.44 -17.58
C SER A 23 -9.09 11.85 -17.90
N ILE A 24 -9.56 12.45 -19.00
CA ILE A 24 -9.19 13.82 -19.39
C ILE A 24 -9.74 14.84 -18.40
N LEU A 25 -11.00 14.67 -17.94
CA LEU A 25 -11.61 15.55 -16.94
C LEU A 25 -10.93 15.47 -15.57
N GLU A 26 -10.54 14.28 -15.10
CA GLU A 26 -9.74 14.12 -13.87
C GLU A 26 -8.34 14.74 -14.00
N PHE A 27 -7.72 14.64 -15.18
CA PHE A 27 -6.41 15.24 -15.46
C PHE A 27 -6.47 16.77 -15.47
N ILE A 28 -7.49 17.36 -16.10
CA ILE A 28 -7.75 18.82 -16.09
C ILE A 28 -8.03 19.31 -14.67
N LYS A 29 -8.75 18.53 -13.85
CA LYS A 29 -8.97 18.82 -12.41
C LYS A 29 -7.72 18.65 -11.51
N LYS A 30 -6.51 18.65 -12.10
CA LYS A 30 -5.19 18.71 -11.43
C LYS A 30 -4.93 17.59 -10.39
N ASN A 31 -5.73 16.52 -10.38
CA ASN A 31 -5.79 15.52 -9.32
C ASN A 31 -4.68 14.44 -9.47
N LYS A 32 -3.43 14.90 -9.42
CA LYS A 32 -2.19 14.22 -9.83
C LYS A 32 -2.00 12.76 -9.32
N PRO A 33 -2.35 12.37 -8.07
CA PRO A 33 -2.12 11.02 -7.59
C PRO A 33 -3.18 9.97 -8.01
N ARG A 34 -4.32 10.38 -8.61
CA ARG A 34 -5.35 9.44 -9.11
C ARG A 34 -5.13 9.04 -10.57
N GLY A 35 -4.89 10.00 -11.47
CA GLY A 35 -4.68 9.74 -12.90
C GLY A 35 -3.56 8.73 -13.19
N LEU A 36 -2.44 8.78 -12.45
CA LEU A 36 -1.32 7.84 -12.61
C LEU A 36 -1.67 6.39 -12.24
N ARG A 37 -2.74 6.16 -11.45
CA ARG A 37 -3.28 4.81 -11.21
C ARG A 37 -4.14 4.36 -12.40
N GLN A 38 -5.01 5.24 -12.90
CA GLN A 38 -5.88 4.95 -14.04
C GLN A 38 -5.08 4.62 -15.32
N ILE A 39 -3.97 5.32 -15.59
CA ILE A 39 -3.07 5.03 -16.71
C ILE A 39 -2.55 3.57 -16.68
N LYS A 40 -2.26 3.02 -15.48
CA LYS A 40 -1.82 1.61 -15.34
C LYS A 40 -2.94 0.61 -15.65
N PHE A 41 -4.19 0.93 -15.29
CA PHE A 41 -5.35 0.11 -15.67
C PHE A 41 -5.69 0.24 -17.15
N ALA A 42 -5.59 1.45 -17.74
CA ALA A 42 -5.82 1.69 -19.15
C ALA A 42 -4.83 0.92 -20.04
N GLY A 43 -3.54 0.88 -19.65
CA GLY A 43 -2.52 0.05 -20.31
C GLY A 43 -2.85 -1.45 -20.26
N LEU A 44 -3.38 -1.95 -19.14
CA LEU A 44 -3.81 -3.33 -19.01
C LEU A 44 -5.04 -3.64 -19.90
N SER A 45 -6.04 -2.74 -19.96
CA SER A 45 -7.18 -2.91 -20.85
C SER A 45 -6.80 -2.82 -22.34
N ALA A 46 -5.82 -1.99 -22.71
CA ALA A 46 -5.30 -1.94 -24.07
C ALA A 46 -4.62 -3.26 -24.47
N ALA A 47 -3.83 -3.88 -23.58
CA ALA A 47 -3.24 -5.18 -23.83
C ALA A 47 -4.31 -6.28 -24.04
N VAL A 48 -5.34 -6.32 -23.18
CA VAL A 48 -6.48 -7.25 -23.34
C VAL A 48 -7.24 -6.98 -24.65
N MET A 49 -7.45 -5.71 -25.01
CA MET A 49 -8.10 -5.33 -26.26
C MET A 49 -7.32 -5.83 -27.49
N ILE A 50 -6.00 -5.60 -27.53
CA ILE A 50 -5.12 -6.07 -28.61
C ILE A 50 -5.15 -7.61 -28.72
N VAL A 51 -5.05 -8.32 -27.60
CA VAL A 51 -5.14 -9.80 -27.58
C VAL A 51 -6.51 -10.28 -28.10
N SER A 52 -7.61 -9.62 -27.70
CA SER A 52 -8.95 -9.94 -28.22
C SER A 52 -9.11 -9.66 -29.71
N LEU A 53 -8.41 -8.64 -30.24
CA LEU A 53 -8.41 -8.29 -31.65
C LEU A 53 -7.65 -9.32 -32.50
N VAL A 54 -6.48 -9.76 -32.01
CA VAL A 54 -5.69 -10.85 -32.63
C VAL A 54 -6.47 -12.16 -32.59
N ALA A 55 -7.11 -12.49 -31.46
CA ALA A 55 -7.97 -13.67 -31.35
C ALA A 55 -9.16 -13.60 -32.32
N PHE A 56 -9.83 -12.45 -32.41
CA PHE A 56 -10.96 -12.26 -33.34
C PHE A 56 -10.54 -12.45 -34.80
N VAL A 57 -9.39 -11.88 -35.22
CA VAL A 57 -8.81 -12.09 -36.55
C VAL A 57 -8.43 -13.56 -36.78
N ALA A 58 -7.88 -14.25 -35.79
CA ALA A 58 -7.55 -15.68 -35.89
C ALA A 58 -8.78 -16.61 -35.93
N THR A 59 -9.95 -16.14 -35.48
CA THR A 59 -11.24 -16.87 -35.57
C THR A 59 -12.15 -16.38 -36.70
N ALA A 60 -11.71 -15.42 -37.50
CA ALA A 60 -12.45 -14.95 -38.66
C ALA A 60 -12.13 -15.86 -39.85
N ASP A 61 -12.97 -16.87 -40.09
CA ASP A 61 -12.86 -17.74 -41.27
C ASP A 61 -12.69 -16.90 -42.55
N PRO A 62 -11.68 -17.18 -43.40
CA PRO A 62 -11.43 -16.41 -44.60
C PRO A 62 -12.57 -16.63 -45.61
N ALA A 63 -13.38 -15.58 -45.80
CA ALA A 63 -14.48 -15.58 -46.75
C ALA A 63 -13.96 -15.46 -48.20
N THR A 64 -13.51 -16.59 -48.74
CA THR A 64 -13.43 -16.96 -50.16
C THR A 64 -12.99 -15.85 -51.14
N GLU A 65 -11.69 -15.81 -51.44
CA GLU A 65 -11.23 -15.49 -52.80
C GLU A 65 -10.75 -16.78 -53.48
N GLU A 66 -10.79 -16.82 -54.81
CA GLU A 66 -10.75 -18.07 -55.59
C GLU A 66 -9.35 -18.46 -56.10
N SER A 67 -9.11 -19.77 -56.29
CA SER A 67 -8.06 -20.37 -57.15
C SER A 67 -6.58 -20.24 -56.70
N GLU A 68 -5.63 -21.12 -57.05
CA GLU A 68 -5.60 -22.34 -57.89
C GLU A 68 -5.02 -23.57 -57.11
N GLU A 69 -4.86 -24.72 -57.79
CA GLU A 69 -4.42 -26.02 -57.25
C GLU A 69 -2.90 -26.13 -56.98
N VAL A 70 -2.48 -27.19 -56.26
CA VAL A 70 -1.65 -28.32 -56.81
C VAL A 70 -1.28 -29.37 -55.73
N ALA A 71 -1.50 -30.66 -56.06
CA ALA A 71 -0.92 -31.93 -55.53
C ALA A 71 -0.60 -32.07 -54.01
N THR A 72 -1.29 -32.90 -53.21
CA THR A 72 -1.30 -34.39 -53.14
C THR A 72 0.01 -35.10 -52.72
N GLU A 73 -0.02 -35.67 -51.50
CA GLU A 73 0.38 -37.06 -51.11
C GLU A 73 1.89 -37.45 -51.19
N ASP A 74 2.49 -38.23 -50.26
CA ASP A 74 2.14 -39.61 -49.88
C ASP A 74 2.55 -40.07 -48.43
N GLU A 75 1.87 -41.14 -47.99
CA GLU A 75 2.19 -42.26 -47.05
C GLU A 75 2.86 -42.14 -45.63
N GLN A 76 2.32 -42.99 -44.72
CA GLN A 76 2.82 -43.49 -43.40
C GLN A 76 3.52 -44.88 -43.59
N PRO A 77 3.87 -45.76 -42.59
CA PRO A 77 3.96 -45.69 -41.11
C PRO A 77 5.44 -45.85 -40.64
N GLU A 78 5.94 -46.41 -39.51
CA GLU A 78 5.52 -47.06 -38.24
C GLU A 78 6.22 -46.33 -37.05
N GLN A 79 5.83 -46.33 -35.76
CA GLN A 79 5.19 -47.28 -34.82
C GLN A 79 6.18 -48.15 -34.01
N LYS A 80 6.47 -47.79 -32.74
CA LYS A 80 6.27 -48.62 -31.52
C LYS A 80 6.83 -48.02 -30.20
N GLU A 81 5.97 -48.12 -29.19
CA GLU A 81 6.14 -47.93 -27.73
C GLU A 81 6.44 -49.31 -27.04
N PRO A 82 6.42 -49.51 -25.69
CA PRO A 82 6.57 -48.63 -24.50
C PRO A 82 7.47 -49.23 -23.37
N ALA A 83 7.43 -48.61 -22.17
CA ALA A 83 7.68 -49.21 -20.82
C ALA A 83 9.14 -49.63 -20.45
N GLU A 84 9.55 -49.81 -19.18
CA GLU A 84 8.82 -50.10 -17.92
C GLU A 84 9.60 -49.62 -16.64
N GLU A 85 8.99 -49.68 -15.45
CA GLU A 85 9.56 -49.36 -14.11
C GLU A 85 9.28 -50.54 -13.13
N PRO A 86 10.16 -50.85 -12.14
CA PRO A 86 9.62 -51.09 -10.78
C PRO A 86 10.52 -50.76 -9.55
N GLU A 87 9.84 -50.20 -8.53
CA GLU A 87 9.94 -50.29 -7.05
C GLU A 87 11.10 -50.97 -6.22
N LYS A 88 11.35 -50.35 -5.03
CA LYS A 88 11.60 -50.95 -3.66
C LYS A 88 12.97 -51.65 -3.36
N GLU A 89 13.41 -51.91 -2.09
CA GLU A 89 12.79 -51.84 -0.74
C GLU A 89 13.77 -51.67 0.48
N THR A 90 13.21 -51.27 1.66
CA THR A 90 13.60 -51.55 3.08
C THR A 90 14.92 -51.06 3.78
N LYS A 91 15.01 -51.33 5.12
CA LYS A 91 15.94 -50.84 6.20
C LYS A 91 16.49 -52.07 7.00
N PRO A 92 16.94 -52.08 8.30
CA PRO A 92 17.31 -51.05 9.32
C PRO A 92 18.60 -51.41 10.16
N ILE A 93 18.66 -50.99 11.46
CA ILE A 93 19.53 -51.38 12.63
C ILE A 93 20.56 -50.28 13.04
N THR A 94 20.58 -49.57 14.20
CA THR A 94 20.65 -49.86 15.69
C THR A 94 22.02 -50.44 16.15
N GLU A 95 22.64 -50.21 17.32
CA GLU A 95 22.22 -49.73 18.67
C GLU A 95 23.25 -48.80 19.41
N ASP A 96 22.81 -48.26 20.56
CA ASP A 96 23.51 -47.58 21.68
C ASP A 96 24.33 -48.61 22.56
N PRO A 97 24.96 -48.35 23.76
CA PRO A 97 24.56 -47.40 24.84
C PRO A 97 25.63 -46.78 25.81
N LYS A 98 25.14 -45.88 26.69
CA LYS A 98 25.63 -45.52 28.07
C LYS A 98 26.89 -44.62 28.18
N LYS A 99 27.07 -43.79 29.23
CA LYS A 99 26.44 -43.71 30.58
C LYS A 99 26.34 -42.21 31.03
N GLU A 100 25.20 -41.65 31.44
CA GLU A 100 24.67 -41.51 32.84
C GLU A 100 25.65 -40.76 33.79
N VAL A 101 25.28 -39.84 34.69
CA VAL A 101 24.01 -39.43 35.36
C VAL A 101 24.07 -37.87 35.55
N ALA A 102 23.20 -37.06 36.18
CA ALA A 102 22.00 -37.18 37.03
C ALA A 102 21.13 -35.89 37.01
N ALA A 103 19.98 -35.93 37.68
CA ALA A 103 19.19 -34.80 38.23
C ALA A 103 18.99 -35.07 39.75
N PRO A 104 17.90 -34.76 40.52
CA PRO A 104 16.57 -34.15 40.25
C PRO A 104 16.39 -32.82 41.05
N ALA A 105 15.23 -32.19 41.33
CA ALA A 105 13.78 -32.38 41.11
C ALA A 105 13.14 -30.96 40.93
N GLU A 106 12.05 -30.66 40.19
CA GLU A 106 10.72 -31.29 39.94
C GLU A 106 9.71 -31.05 41.10
N VAL A 107 8.42 -30.72 40.90
CA VAL A 107 7.57 -30.72 39.67
C VAL A 107 7.27 -29.28 39.15
N GLU A 108 6.07 -28.65 39.00
CA GLU A 108 4.63 -28.94 39.21
C GLU A 108 3.75 -27.98 38.33
N LYS A 109 2.48 -28.36 38.01
CA LYS A 109 1.40 -27.53 37.39
C LYS A 109 0.01 -28.22 37.51
N PRO A 110 -1.09 -27.44 37.52
CA PRO A 110 -2.18 -27.53 36.51
C PRO A 110 -2.65 -26.11 36.04
N ASN A 111 -3.66 -25.81 35.20
CA ASN A 111 -4.36 -26.43 34.04
C ASN A 111 -4.75 -25.26 33.08
N VAL A 112 -5.00 -25.35 31.76
CA VAL A 112 -5.93 -26.12 30.87
C VAL A 112 -7.39 -25.64 30.91
N GLU A 113 -7.80 -24.85 29.90
CA GLU A 113 -8.81 -25.21 28.86
C GLU A 113 -8.87 -24.19 27.68
N LYS A 114 -9.52 -24.59 26.56
CA LYS A 114 -9.69 -23.89 25.26
C LYS A 114 -10.66 -24.74 24.39
N PRO A 115 -11.26 -24.29 23.26
CA PRO A 115 -11.54 -22.94 22.74
C PRO A 115 -13.06 -22.68 22.51
N VAL A 116 -13.44 -21.51 21.97
CA VAL A 116 -14.72 -21.32 21.24
C VAL A 116 -14.47 -20.47 19.99
N GLU A 117 -15.21 -20.75 18.91
CA GLU A 117 -15.16 -20.11 17.60
C GLU A 117 -16.56 -19.62 17.20
N SER A 118 -16.70 -18.39 16.68
CA SER A 118 -17.91 -17.96 15.95
C SER A 118 -17.73 -16.69 15.10
N THR A 119 -18.30 -16.74 13.90
CA THR A 119 -18.66 -15.63 12.98
C THR A 119 -20.00 -16.05 12.30
N PRO A 120 -20.70 -15.29 11.40
CA PRO A 120 -20.35 -14.02 10.75
C PRO A 120 -21.51 -12.99 10.55
N LYS A 121 -21.19 -11.87 9.84
CA LYS A 121 -22.09 -11.00 9.01
C LYS A 121 -23.18 -10.14 9.71
N PRO A 122 -23.78 -9.12 9.03
CA PRO A 122 -23.27 -8.17 8.02
C PRO A 122 -23.78 -6.70 8.23
N GLU A 123 -23.69 -5.83 7.19
CA GLU A 123 -24.50 -4.59 6.96
C GLU A 123 -24.19 -3.32 7.81
N THR A 124 -24.35 -2.05 7.37
CA THR A 124 -24.69 -1.44 6.04
C THR A 124 -24.19 0.03 5.92
N LYS A 125 -24.08 0.58 4.69
CA LYS A 125 -23.60 1.93 4.29
C LYS A 125 -24.72 3.00 4.21
N PRO A 126 -24.47 4.25 4.64
CA PRO A 126 -24.71 5.46 3.81
C PRO A 126 -23.52 6.47 3.91
N GLU A 127 -23.17 7.40 2.99
CA GLU A 127 -23.76 8.00 1.76
C GLU A 127 -24.54 9.33 1.89
N ILE A 128 -23.81 10.45 1.85
CA ILE A 128 -24.25 11.85 1.61
C ILE A 128 -23.06 12.53 0.87
N LYS A 129 -23.13 12.95 -0.41
CA LYS A 129 -23.63 14.22 -1.02
C LYS A 129 -22.96 15.49 -0.45
N GLU A 130 -22.06 16.18 -1.17
CA GLU A 130 -22.22 17.03 -2.40
C GLU A 130 -22.66 18.49 -2.12
N GLU A 131 -21.67 19.39 -2.00
CA GLU A 131 -21.59 20.81 -2.45
C GLU A 131 -20.10 21.19 -2.29
N SER A 132 -19.29 21.72 -3.22
CA SER A 132 -19.41 22.61 -4.38
C SER A 132 -19.34 24.11 -4.09
N VAL A 133 -18.12 24.66 -4.06
CA VAL A 133 -17.83 26.07 -4.35
C VAL A 133 -16.71 26.14 -5.39
N GLU A 134 -16.88 26.99 -6.39
CA GLU A 134 -16.00 27.18 -7.54
C GLU A 134 -15.39 28.59 -7.49
N LYS A 135 -14.11 28.72 -7.88
CA LYS A 135 -13.48 30.03 -8.10
C LYS A 135 -12.32 29.96 -9.08
N GLU A 136 -12.37 30.84 -10.07
CA GLU A 136 -11.25 31.21 -10.95
C GLU A 136 -10.20 32.04 -10.14
N GLN A 137 -8.98 32.34 -10.58
CA GLN A 137 -8.53 32.61 -11.95
C GLN A 137 -7.01 32.27 -12.16
N PRO A 138 -6.07 33.07 -12.77
CA PRO A 138 -5.03 32.48 -13.65
C PRO A 138 -3.58 32.48 -13.13
N THR A 139 -2.69 31.89 -13.93
CA THR A 139 -1.25 31.65 -13.71
C THR A 139 -0.35 32.90 -13.57
N SER A 140 0.58 32.86 -12.61
CA SER A 140 1.90 33.51 -12.68
C SER A 140 2.94 32.72 -11.87
N GLU A 141 4.24 32.89 -12.18
CA GLU A 141 5.38 32.25 -11.50
C GLU A 141 6.21 33.31 -10.74
N PRO A 142 7.04 32.94 -9.75
CA PRO A 142 6.73 32.09 -8.60
C PRO A 142 7.10 32.78 -7.28
N GLU A 143 6.14 32.93 -6.36
CA GLU A 143 6.41 33.37 -4.97
C GLU A 143 6.45 32.15 -4.04
N GLU A 144 7.64 31.73 -3.63
CA GLU A 144 7.83 30.46 -2.90
C GLU A 144 7.45 30.55 -1.40
N ASP A 145 7.15 31.77 -0.90
CA ASP A 145 6.79 32.05 0.50
C ASP A 145 5.26 32.03 0.74
N SER A 146 4.44 32.21 -0.31
CA SER A 146 2.97 32.34 -0.19
C SER A 146 2.19 31.04 -0.40
N THR A 147 2.80 30.02 -1.03
CA THR A 147 2.10 28.79 -1.48
C THR A 147 1.40 28.00 -0.37
N TRP A 148 1.87 28.09 0.87
CA TRP A 148 1.26 27.40 2.01
C TRP A 148 0.24 28.25 2.76
N ASP A 149 0.32 29.58 2.70
CA ASP A 149 -0.43 30.47 3.57
C ASP A 149 -1.90 30.65 3.14
N ASP A 150 -2.21 30.29 1.88
CA ASP A 150 -3.56 30.10 1.33
C ASP A 150 -4.12 28.67 1.58
N LEU A 151 -3.27 27.72 2.01
CA LEU A 151 -3.65 26.32 2.28
C LEU A 151 -3.81 26.00 3.77
N LYS A 152 -3.33 26.87 4.66
CA LYS A 152 -3.53 26.78 6.12
C LYS A 152 -4.98 27.14 6.48
N ASN A 153 -5.64 26.28 7.23
CA ASN A 153 -6.83 26.68 7.99
C ASN A 153 -6.39 27.46 9.24
N LYS A 154 -6.36 28.78 9.11
CA LYS A 154 -5.85 29.71 10.15
C LYS A 154 -6.64 29.66 11.48
N ASP A 155 -7.86 29.15 11.48
CA ASP A 155 -8.65 28.93 12.71
C ASP A 155 -8.27 27.62 13.45
N ASN A 156 -7.57 26.70 12.78
CA ASN A 156 -7.11 25.40 13.32
C ASN A 156 -5.63 25.41 13.74
N ILE A 157 -4.94 26.56 13.70
CA ILE A 157 -3.52 26.64 14.11
C ILE A 157 -3.41 26.61 15.63
N VAL A 158 -2.86 25.51 16.16
CA VAL A 158 -2.77 25.24 17.60
C VAL A 158 -1.40 25.58 18.20
N GLY A 159 -0.34 25.74 17.39
CA GLY A 159 1.00 26.00 17.90
C GLY A 159 2.08 26.19 16.84
N LYS A 160 3.34 26.20 17.29
CA LYS A 160 4.55 26.31 16.46
C LYS A 160 5.53 25.17 16.78
N SER A 161 6.00 24.48 15.74
CA SER A 161 7.01 23.42 15.81
C SER A 161 8.45 23.99 15.91
N ASP A 162 8.72 24.83 16.92
CA ASP A 162 9.98 25.57 17.06
C ASP A 162 11.05 24.86 17.93
N LYS A 163 10.73 23.71 18.54
CA LYS A 163 11.56 23.10 19.59
C LYS A 163 12.64 22.16 19.00
N ASP A 164 13.87 22.28 19.52
CA ASP A 164 15.02 21.46 19.09
C ASP A 164 14.91 20.01 19.60
N PHE A 165 14.70 19.07 18.68
CA PHE A 165 14.53 17.64 18.99
C PHE A 165 15.74 17.04 19.73
N LYS A 166 16.95 17.60 19.60
CA LYS A 166 18.14 17.11 20.31
C LYS A 166 18.09 17.38 21.83
N LYS A 167 17.23 18.30 22.28
CA LYS A 167 16.94 18.54 23.69
C LYS A 167 16.02 17.47 24.26
N LEU A 168 15.12 16.94 23.42
CA LEU A 168 14.17 15.90 23.78
C LEU A 168 14.82 14.51 23.86
N THR A 169 15.68 14.16 22.90
CA THR A 169 16.46 12.91 22.99
C THR A 169 17.77 12.96 22.22
N LYS A 170 18.75 12.20 22.70
CA LYS A 170 20.05 11.95 22.03
C LYS A 170 20.00 10.70 21.13
N THR A 171 18.91 9.92 21.20
CA THR A 171 18.70 8.72 20.39
C THR A 171 18.40 9.10 18.94
N LYS A 172 19.20 8.60 17.99
CA LYS A 172 18.93 8.75 16.56
C LYS A 172 17.91 7.71 16.08
N PRO A 173 17.07 8.01 15.08
CA PRO A 173 16.15 7.02 14.52
C PRO A 173 16.86 5.78 13.99
N GLY A 174 16.43 4.60 14.46
CA GLY A 174 16.88 3.29 13.99
C GLY A 174 15.91 2.67 12.99
N LYS A 175 16.28 1.57 12.32
CA LYS A 175 15.37 0.85 11.42
C LYS A 175 14.21 0.21 12.18
N VAL A 176 13.03 0.16 11.57
CA VAL A 176 11.93 -0.71 12.04
C VAL A 176 12.23 -2.17 11.63
N ARG A 177 11.97 -3.12 12.54
CA ARG A 177 12.13 -4.56 12.24
C ARG A 177 10.95 -5.05 11.39
N ASN A 178 11.23 -5.95 10.44
CA ASN A 178 10.26 -6.54 9.52
C ASN A 178 9.61 -5.59 8.48
N ASP A 179 10.00 -4.31 8.45
CA ASP A 179 9.68 -3.39 7.35
C ASP A 179 10.13 -3.99 6.00
N LYS A 180 9.22 -3.93 5.01
CA LYS A 180 9.44 -4.43 3.65
C LYS A 180 9.88 -3.35 2.67
N THR A 181 9.72 -2.08 3.02
CA THR A 181 10.14 -0.92 2.22
C THR A 181 11.63 -0.62 2.40
N GLY A 182 12.20 -0.92 3.57
CA GLY A 182 13.54 -0.54 3.99
C GLY A 182 13.68 0.94 4.38
N LYS A 183 12.61 1.74 4.25
CA LYS A 183 12.61 3.18 4.50
C LYS A 183 12.19 3.53 5.92
N TRP A 184 11.47 2.65 6.62
CA TRP A 184 10.86 3.01 7.91
C TRP A 184 11.91 3.17 9.02
N LYS A 185 11.85 4.33 9.71
CA LYS A 185 12.67 4.60 10.90
C LYS A 185 11.81 4.74 12.14
N LYS A 186 12.37 4.47 13.32
CA LYS A 186 11.73 4.71 14.60
C LYS A 186 12.69 5.32 15.62
N VAL A 187 12.17 6.16 16.50
CA VAL A 187 12.85 6.67 17.70
C VAL A 187 11.90 6.57 18.89
N SER A 188 12.43 6.35 20.09
CA SER A 188 11.62 6.32 21.31
C SER A 188 12.30 7.07 22.46
N PHE A 189 11.46 7.63 23.32
CA PHE A 189 11.83 8.35 24.54
C PHE A 189 10.70 8.25 25.58
N ALA A 190 10.85 8.86 26.75
CA ALA A 190 9.88 8.80 27.85
C ALA A 190 9.85 10.12 28.64
N GLU A 191 9.50 11.21 27.96
CA GLU A 191 9.53 12.57 28.50
C GLU A 191 8.13 13.20 28.52
N ASN A 192 7.92 14.22 29.36
CA ASN A 192 6.70 15.03 29.36
C ASN A 192 6.81 16.10 28.26
N ALA A 193 6.60 15.67 27.01
CA ALA A 193 6.71 16.51 25.83
C ALA A 193 5.80 15.99 24.72
N ASP A 194 5.01 16.91 24.19
CA ASP A 194 4.21 16.78 23.00
C ASP A 194 5.16 16.74 21.77
N VAL A 195 4.86 15.93 20.77
CA VAL A 195 5.83 15.57 19.71
C VAL A 195 5.83 16.59 18.59
N GLU A 196 4.64 17.07 18.25
CA GLU A 196 4.32 18.06 17.22
C GLU A 196 5.20 19.31 17.29
N ASP A 197 5.48 19.81 18.49
CA ASP A 197 6.35 20.96 18.76
C ASP A 197 7.81 20.80 18.26
N TYR A 198 8.26 19.56 18.02
CA TYR A 198 9.64 19.23 17.67
C TYR A 198 9.76 18.68 16.23
N LEU A 199 8.67 18.56 15.48
CA LEU A 199 8.64 17.78 14.23
C LEU A 199 9.43 18.40 13.09
N LEU A 200 9.41 19.72 12.93
CA LEU A 200 10.24 20.42 11.94
C LEU A 200 11.73 20.18 12.20
N SER A 201 12.15 20.31 13.47
CA SER A 201 13.52 20.01 13.91
C SER A 201 13.91 18.55 13.67
N TYR A 202 13.02 17.61 14.01
CA TYR A 202 13.21 16.18 13.76
C TYR A 202 13.35 15.86 12.26
N ALA A 203 12.48 16.46 11.44
CA ALA A 203 12.41 16.22 10.01
C ALA A 203 13.68 16.69 9.28
N ASP A 204 14.22 17.86 9.62
CA ASP A 204 15.43 18.37 8.97
C ASP A 204 16.71 17.62 9.40
N LEU A 205 16.70 17.06 10.61
CA LEU A 205 17.77 16.20 11.10
C LEU A 205 17.76 14.80 10.46
N TYR A 206 16.57 14.22 10.24
CA TYR A 206 16.45 12.78 9.99
C TYR A 206 15.57 12.37 8.79
N MET A 207 14.63 13.18 8.32
CA MET A 207 13.70 12.86 7.21
C MET A 207 14.18 13.47 5.89
N LYS A 208 15.26 12.90 5.35
CA LYS A 208 15.86 13.29 4.06
C LYS A 208 15.45 12.36 2.92
N ASP A 209 15.04 11.14 3.26
CA ASP A 209 14.42 10.16 2.38
C ASP A 209 12.89 10.13 2.55
N ASP A 210 12.18 9.66 1.52
CA ASP A 210 10.72 9.53 1.44
C ASP A 210 10.21 8.32 2.25
N GLY A 211 10.54 8.30 3.55
CA GLY A 211 10.20 7.23 4.48
C GLY A 211 9.31 7.68 5.63
N THR A 212 8.42 6.80 6.06
CA THR A 212 7.62 6.98 7.28
C THR A 212 8.52 6.85 8.52
N HIS A 213 8.40 7.80 9.44
CA HIS A 213 9.12 7.83 10.70
C HIS A 213 8.14 7.68 11.87
N PHE A 214 8.49 6.84 12.85
CA PHE A 214 7.66 6.60 14.03
C PHE A 214 8.34 7.17 15.27
N ILE A 215 7.62 8.00 16.03
CA ILE A 215 8.12 8.65 17.24
C ILE A 215 7.28 8.14 18.43
N ILE A 216 7.87 7.30 19.28
CA ILE A 216 7.16 6.68 20.41
C ILE A 216 7.48 7.45 21.70
N ASN A 217 6.47 8.06 22.32
CA ASN A 217 6.57 8.61 23.67
C ASN A 217 5.99 7.60 24.69
N PHE A 218 6.87 6.85 25.35
CA PHE A 218 6.48 5.89 26.38
C PHE A 218 5.93 6.52 27.67
N ASN A 219 6.06 7.83 27.87
CA ASN A 219 5.46 8.53 29.00
C ASN A 219 3.97 8.78 28.74
N TYR A 220 3.63 9.45 27.65
CA TYR A 220 2.25 9.74 27.24
C TYR A 220 1.49 8.53 26.66
N LYS A 221 2.18 7.42 26.36
CA LYS A 221 1.61 6.23 25.69
C LYS A 221 1.08 6.58 24.30
N THR A 222 1.89 7.26 23.50
CA THR A 222 1.57 7.61 22.12
C THR A 222 2.67 7.18 21.15
N THR A 223 2.27 6.90 19.91
CA THR A 223 3.14 6.71 18.75
C THR A 223 2.70 7.67 17.64
N THR A 224 3.51 8.69 17.36
CA THR A 224 3.27 9.61 16.25
C THR A 224 3.83 9.00 14.96
N VAL A 225 2.98 8.85 13.95
CA VAL A 225 3.35 8.40 12.60
C VAL A 225 3.60 9.63 11.73
N VAL A 226 4.84 9.81 11.28
CA VAL A 226 5.31 11.06 10.62
C VAL A 226 5.70 10.79 9.18
N ASN A 227 5.21 11.60 8.24
CA ASN A 227 5.57 11.57 6.82
C ASN A 227 5.89 12.99 6.33
N LYS A 228 6.91 13.18 5.47
CA LYS A 228 7.27 14.48 4.89
C LYS A 228 7.09 14.45 3.37
N ILE A 229 6.29 15.36 2.82
CA ILE A 229 6.00 15.44 1.37
C ILE A 229 6.02 16.92 0.95
N GLY A 230 6.96 17.28 0.07
CA GLY A 230 6.99 18.64 -0.53
C GLY A 230 7.28 19.78 0.45
N GLY A 231 7.84 19.49 1.62
CA GLY A 231 8.08 20.46 2.69
C GLY A 231 7.11 20.29 3.86
N LEU A 232 5.83 20.04 3.57
CA LEU A 232 4.81 19.72 4.56
C LEU A 232 5.12 18.41 5.28
N ILE A 233 4.84 18.38 6.59
CA ILE A 233 4.91 17.18 7.43
C ILE A 233 3.48 16.83 7.85
N SER A 234 3.04 15.59 7.65
CA SER A 234 1.84 15.05 8.31
C SER A 234 2.27 14.22 9.52
N ALA A 235 1.51 14.30 10.60
CA ALA A 235 1.82 13.64 11.85
C ALA A 235 0.57 13.14 12.57
N ASP A 236 0.41 11.83 12.58
CA ASP A 236 -0.80 11.14 13.00
C ASP A 236 -0.52 10.50 14.38
N VAL A 237 -1.06 11.08 15.45
CA VAL A 237 -0.79 10.66 16.85
C VAL A 237 -1.73 9.52 17.21
N HIS A 238 -1.17 8.33 17.43
CA HIS A 238 -1.92 7.12 17.80
C HIS A 238 -1.67 6.73 19.26
N GLU A 239 -2.60 6.00 19.88
CA GLU A 239 -2.36 5.26 21.12
C GLU A 239 -1.18 4.27 20.96
N TYR A 240 -0.30 4.20 21.95
CA TYR A 240 0.81 3.25 21.94
C TYR A 240 0.34 1.82 22.20
N VAL A 241 0.55 0.93 21.23
CA VAL A 241 0.26 -0.50 21.36
C VAL A 241 1.46 -1.23 21.98
N SER A 242 1.20 -2.04 23.01
CA SER A 242 2.26 -2.72 23.77
C SER A 242 3.20 -3.57 22.88
N LYS A 243 4.48 -3.17 22.84
CA LYS A 243 5.58 -3.78 22.07
C LYS A 243 5.45 -3.61 20.55
N GLU A 244 4.69 -2.63 20.09
CA GLU A 244 4.51 -2.35 18.66
C GLU A 244 5.81 -1.91 17.96
N GLU A 245 6.69 -1.19 18.67
CA GLU A 245 7.93 -0.65 18.14
C GLU A 245 8.89 -1.77 17.69
N HIS A 246 8.66 -3.00 18.15
CA HIS A 246 9.40 -4.17 17.74
C HIS A 246 8.97 -4.75 16.38
N ASP A 247 7.91 -4.27 15.71
CA ASP A 247 7.47 -4.84 14.42
C ASP A 247 6.72 -3.87 13.50
N ALA A 248 7.11 -3.82 12.22
CA ALA A 248 6.42 -3.05 11.19
C ALA A 248 4.96 -3.48 10.94
N SER A 249 4.58 -4.69 11.35
CA SER A 249 3.17 -5.14 11.32
C SER A 249 2.30 -4.60 12.47
N LYS A 250 2.87 -3.78 13.37
CA LYS A 250 2.20 -3.27 14.58
C LYS A 250 2.44 -1.80 14.86
N ILE A 251 3.61 -1.26 14.52
CA ILE A 251 4.00 0.11 14.87
C ILE A 251 3.03 1.15 14.27
N GLY A 252 2.39 1.94 15.12
CA GLY A 252 1.33 2.87 14.75
C GLY A 252 -0.05 2.22 14.54
N SER A 253 -0.31 1.03 15.10
CA SER A 253 -1.61 0.33 14.94
C SER A 253 -2.59 0.56 16.09
N GLY A 254 -2.43 1.63 16.86
CA GLY A 254 -3.37 2.02 17.92
C GLY A 254 -4.63 2.71 17.39
N MET A 255 -5.46 3.22 18.29
CA MET A 255 -6.49 4.19 17.89
C MET A 255 -5.82 5.51 17.51
N LEU A 256 -6.27 6.14 16.42
CA LEU A 256 -5.91 7.53 16.10
C LEU A 256 -6.51 8.45 17.18
N LEU A 257 -5.68 9.31 17.76
CA LEU A 257 -6.07 10.28 18.79
C LEU A 257 -6.19 11.69 18.23
N LYS A 258 -5.27 12.07 17.33
CA LYS A 258 -5.19 13.37 16.65
C LYS A 258 -4.40 13.28 15.35
N SER A 259 -4.69 14.17 14.41
CA SER A 259 -3.91 14.38 13.17
C SER A 259 -3.43 15.83 13.05
N TYR A 260 -2.17 16.01 12.63
CA TYR A 260 -1.55 17.32 12.44
C TYR A 260 -0.91 17.52 11.06
N PHE A 261 -0.99 18.75 10.54
CA PHE A 261 -0.08 19.25 9.52
C PHE A 261 0.91 20.26 10.12
N ILE A 262 2.19 20.10 9.80
CA ILE A 262 3.26 21.02 10.22
C ILE A 262 3.89 21.62 8.97
N TYR A 263 3.76 22.93 8.84
CA TYR A 263 4.16 23.72 7.67
C TYR A 263 5.65 24.10 7.71
N PRO A 264 6.27 24.52 6.59
CA PRO A 264 7.70 24.87 6.55
C PRO A 264 8.11 26.03 7.45
N ASP A 265 7.19 26.96 7.75
CA ASP A 265 7.38 28.05 8.72
C ASP A 265 7.06 27.62 10.17
N GLY A 266 6.78 26.33 10.38
CA GLY A 266 6.53 25.70 11.66
C GLY A 266 5.12 25.85 12.22
N ASP A 267 4.14 26.42 11.50
CA ASP A 267 2.74 26.38 11.95
C ASP A 267 2.28 24.92 12.13
N ILE A 268 1.57 24.65 13.24
CA ILE A 268 0.93 23.35 13.53
C ILE A 268 -0.58 23.53 13.40
N GLU A 269 -1.19 22.84 12.44
CA GLU A 269 -2.64 22.79 12.22
C GLU A 269 -3.19 21.45 12.71
N GLU A 270 -4.21 21.47 13.56
CA GLU A 270 -4.96 20.28 14.00
C GLU A 270 -6.09 19.99 13.01
N VAL A 271 -6.13 18.79 12.42
CA VAL A 271 -7.04 18.45 11.30
C VAL A 271 -8.01 17.30 11.58
N GLU A 272 -7.77 16.52 12.62
CA GLU A 272 -8.67 15.50 13.19
C GLU A 272 -8.36 15.32 14.69
#